data_AF-N4VU63-F1
#
_entry.id   AF-N4VU63-F1
#
_cell.length_a   1.000
_cell.length_b   1.000
_cell.length_c   1.000
_cell.angle_alpha   90.00
_cell.angle_beta   90.00
_cell.angle_gamma   90.00
#
_symmetry.space_group_name_H-M   'P 1'
#
loop_
_entity.id
_entity.type
_entity.pdbx_description
1 polymer ?
#
loop_
_entity_poly.entity_id
_entity_poly.type
_entity_poly.pdbx_seq_one_letter_code
_entity_poly.pdbx_strand_id
1 'polypeptide(L)'
;MFRARLRIPRISVAAPRVPMVRQQHRSLHDYPDLPHDFTAGVPGLLSADGFDMAWTQYMRLILDKLNALTAGTDLEQRDSLQILLATARDPDQAPVFNHASMLHNTHFFFKHLTPNPQPMPEHLANDLVVSFSSLETLRREMVLTASTMFGPGFVWLVKAGHQDYRVLTTYLAGSPHPGAHWRLQSTDMNTVGLGGSANGYFQRGAAALGPSGAKPPGALDVVPLLCLNTWEHTWLRDYGIGAGGVGGKKAFAEAWWEVVDWNLVADLANIPKRRDFVV
;
A
#
# COMPACT_ATOMS: atom_id res chain seq x y z
N MET A 1 10.31 56.88 76.54
CA MET A 1 9.32 55.85 76.15
C MET A 1 9.56 55.47 74.69
N PHE A 2 10.34 54.41 74.42
CA PHE A 2 10.58 53.91 73.07
C PHE A 2 9.82 52.58 72.89
N ARG A 3 8.82 52.55 72.00
CA ARG A 3 8.08 51.33 71.63
C ARG A 3 8.86 50.56 70.56
N ALA A 4 9.26 49.33 70.86
CA ALA A 4 9.84 48.42 69.87
C ALA A 4 8.77 47.97 68.87
N ARG A 5 9.04 48.11 67.56
CA ARG A 5 8.20 47.55 66.49
C ARG A 5 8.72 46.15 66.15
N LEU A 6 7.95 45.12 66.46
CA LEU A 6 8.18 43.74 66.00
C LEU A 6 7.93 43.66 64.49
N ARG A 7 8.94 43.22 63.74
CA ARG A 7 8.87 42.99 62.29
C ARG A 7 8.66 41.49 62.06
N ILE A 8 7.45 41.08 61.70
CA ILE A 8 7.15 39.68 61.34
C ILE A 8 7.56 39.48 59.87
N PRO A 9 8.44 38.51 59.54
CA PRO A 9 8.74 38.20 58.15
C PRO A 9 7.56 37.47 57.52
N ARG A 10 7.07 37.95 56.37
CA ARG A 10 6.16 37.19 55.50
C ARG A 10 6.97 36.12 54.78
N ILE A 11 6.72 34.85 55.10
CA ILE A 11 7.20 33.72 54.31
C ILE A 11 6.25 33.58 53.11
N SER A 12 6.70 33.96 51.93
CA SER A 12 6.02 33.63 50.68
C SER A 12 6.30 32.18 50.33
N VAL A 13 5.30 31.31 50.48
CA VAL A 13 5.35 29.94 49.97
C VAL A 13 5.10 29.99 48.46
N ALA A 14 6.13 29.66 47.68
CA ALA A 14 5.98 29.50 46.24
C ALA A 14 5.16 28.23 45.95
N ALA A 15 4.09 28.35 45.17
CA ALA A 15 3.34 27.20 44.69
C ALA A 15 4.23 26.30 43.81
N PRO A 16 4.12 24.97 43.90
CA PRO A 16 4.93 24.07 43.08
C PRO A 16 4.57 24.26 41.60
N ARG A 17 5.56 24.62 40.79
CA ARG A 17 5.44 24.59 39.33
C ARG A 17 5.34 23.13 38.90
N VAL A 18 4.14 22.69 38.55
CA VAL A 18 3.95 21.45 37.79
C VAL A 18 4.69 21.65 36.46
N PRO A 19 5.69 20.83 36.12
CA PRO A 19 6.34 20.94 34.83
C PRO A 19 5.27 20.60 33.78
N MET A 20 4.98 21.57 32.91
CA MET A 20 4.16 21.31 31.74
C MET A 20 4.98 20.33 30.88
N VAL A 21 4.63 19.04 30.94
CA VAL A 21 5.18 18.05 30.02
C VAL A 21 4.76 18.51 28.64
N ARG A 22 5.71 19.11 27.92
CA ARG A 22 5.56 19.36 26.50
C ARG A 22 5.38 17.98 25.90
N GLN A 23 4.14 17.60 25.56
CA GLN A 23 3.91 16.44 24.70
C GLN A 23 4.73 16.71 23.44
N GLN A 24 5.89 16.07 23.35
CA GLN A 24 6.60 15.98 22.11
C GLN A 24 5.67 15.16 21.22
N HIS A 25 4.96 15.83 20.31
CA HIS A 25 4.44 15.15 19.13
C HIS A 25 5.66 14.69 18.34
N ARG A 26 6.19 13.52 18.69
CA ARG A 26 7.07 12.78 17.80
C ARG A 26 6.17 12.22 16.71
N SER A 27 6.38 12.64 15.46
CA SER A 27 5.89 11.91 14.30
C SER A 27 6.70 10.62 14.23
N LEU A 28 6.12 9.52 14.67
CA LEU A 28 6.85 8.26 14.85
C LEU A 28 6.96 7.50 13.53
N HIS A 29 5.83 7.37 12.82
CA HIS A 29 5.80 6.88 11.46
C HIS A 29 5.86 8.02 10.44
N ASP A 30 6.57 7.77 9.36
CA ASP A 30 6.59 8.59 8.15
C ASP A 30 6.61 7.70 6.92
N TYR A 31 6.31 8.27 5.75
CA TYR A 31 6.49 7.60 4.46
C TYR A 31 7.62 8.31 3.68
N PRO A 32 8.40 7.57 2.86
CA PRO A 32 9.42 8.21 2.04
C PRO A 32 8.83 9.26 1.11
N ASP A 33 9.62 10.30 0.81
CA ASP A 33 9.25 11.29 -0.19
C ASP A 33 9.08 10.61 -1.57
N LEU A 34 8.11 11.10 -2.33
CA LEU A 34 7.91 10.66 -3.70
C LEU A 34 9.10 11.08 -4.58
N PRO A 35 9.45 10.31 -5.62
CA PRO A 35 10.54 10.67 -6.55
C PRO A 35 10.30 11.99 -7.30
N HIS A 36 9.04 12.39 -7.41
CA HIS A 36 8.60 13.56 -8.16
C HIS A 36 7.63 14.40 -7.33
N ASP A 37 7.69 15.71 -7.52
CA ASP A 37 6.71 16.63 -6.95
C ASP A 37 5.44 16.65 -7.80
N PHE A 38 4.35 16.19 -7.20
CA PHE A 38 3.01 16.14 -7.80
C PHE A 38 2.04 17.13 -7.16
N THR A 39 2.53 18.15 -6.43
CA THR A 39 1.67 19.17 -5.80
C THR A 39 0.75 19.89 -6.79
N ALA A 40 1.17 20.04 -8.05
CA ALA A 40 0.34 20.59 -9.13
C ALA A 40 -0.59 19.56 -9.80
N GLY A 41 -0.63 18.32 -9.32
CA GLY A 41 -1.30 17.18 -9.93
C GLY A 41 -0.32 16.23 -10.64
N VAL A 42 -0.84 15.09 -11.08
CA VAL A 42 -0.11 14.12 -11.91
C VAL A 42 -0.54 14.34 -13.36
N PRO A 43 0.32 14.89 -14.24
CA PRO A 43 -0.05 15.21 -15.62
C PRO A 43 -0.67 14.00 -16.34
N GLY A 44 -1.86 14.17 -16.92
CA GLY A 44 -2.57 13.11 -17.63
C GLY A 44 -3.33 12.11 -16.75
N LEU A 45 -3.21 12.19 -15.41
CA LEU A 45 -3.88 11.27 -14.48
C LEU A 45 -4.71 11.99 -13.41
N LEU A 46 -4.11 12.87 -12.60
CA LEU A 46 -4.79 13.50 -11.46
C LEU A 46 -4.67 15.02 -11.49
N SER A 47 -5.75 15.71 -11.12
CA SER A 47 -5.68 17.15 -10.87
C SER A 47 -4.93 17.45 -9.57
N ALA A 48 -4.57 18.72 -9.32
CA ALA A 48 -3.97 19.12 -8.04
C ALA A 48 -4.88 18.80 -6.84
N ASP A 49 -6.18 19.08 -6.95
CA ASP A 49 -7.19 18.74 -5.94
C ASP A 49 -7.32 17.22 -5.74
N GLY A 50 -7.34 16.47 -6.84
CA GLY A 50 -7.42 15.01 -6.83
C GLY A 50 -6.21 14.38 -6.15
N PHE A 51 -5.01 14.85 -6.50
CA PHE A 51 -3.76 14.43 -5.86
C PHE A 51 -3.73 14.80 -4.38
N ASP A 52 -4.08 16.03 -3.99
CA ASP A 52 -4.11 16.44 -2.58
C ASP A 52 -5.04 15.56 -1.74
N MET A 53 -6.23 15.23 -2.27
CA MET A 53 -7.15 14.30 -1.61
C MET A 53 -6.59 12.89 -1.53
N ALA A 54 -6.08 12.36 -2.64
CA ALA A 54 -5.67 10.96 -2.79
C ALA A 54 -4.34 10.64 -2.08
N TRP A 55 -3.44 11.61 -2.03
CA TRP A 55 -2.12 11.49 -1.41
C TRP A 55 -2.07 12.24 -0.08
N THR A 56 -2.03 13.57 -0.11
CA THR A 56 -1.69 14.38 1.07
C THR A 56 -2.66 14.16 2.24
N GLN A 57 -3.95 14.33 2.00
CA GLN A 57 -4.97 14.21 3.04
C GLN A 57 -5.14 12.75 3.49
N TYR A 58 -5.22 11.82 2.54
CA TYR A 58 -5.43 10.41 2.83
C TYR A 58 -4.23 9.78 3.56
N MET A 59 -3.00 10.00 3.08
CA MET A 59 -1.78 9.49 3.73
C MET A 59 -1.65 10.04 5.14
N ARG A 60 -1.94 11.34 5.36
CA ARG A 60 -1.97 11.93 6.72
C ARG A 60 -2.98 11.23 7.62
N LEU A 61 -4.20 11.02 7.15
CA LEU A 61 -5.24 10.31 7.91
C LEU A 61 -4.79 8.90 8.32
N ILE A 62 -4.23 8.14 7.37
CA ILE A 62 -3.77 6.77 7.65
C ILE A 62 -2.57 6.77 8.61
N LEU A 63 -1.65 7.72 8.44
CA LEU A 63 -0.48 7.87 9.30
C LEU A 63 -0.88 8.23 10.74
N ASP A 64 -1.81 9.17 10.93
CA ASP A 64 -2.32 9.56 12.25
C ASP A 64 -2.96 8.36 12.96
N LYS A 65 -3.72 7.53 12.22
CA LYS A 65 -4.32 6.31 12.76
C LYS A 65 -3.28 5.25 13.09
N LEU A 66 -2.28 5.04 12.23
CA LEU A 66 -1.21 4.09 12.49
C LEU A 66 -0.40 4.49 13.73
N ASN A 67 -0.01 5.76 13.81
CA ASN A 67 0.68 6.34 14.97
C ASN A 67 -0.11 6.09 16.27
N ALA A 68 -1.41 6.37 16.28
CA ALA A 68 -2.26 6.16 17.45
C ALA A 68 -2.33 4.68 17.86
N LEU A 69 -2.37 3.75 16.91
CA LEU A 69 -2.47 2.31 17.20
C LEU A 69 -1.14 1.69 17.64
N THR A 70 -0.01 2.25 17.21
CA THR A 70 1.32 1.71 17.53
C THR A 70 2.04 2.45 18.67
N ALA A 71 1.47 3.54 19.18
CA ALA A 71 2.08 4.35 20.23
C ALA A 71 2.45 3.51 21.45
N GLY A 72 3.71 3.60 21.89
CA GLY A 72 4.23 2.85 23.03
C GLY A 72 4.36 1.33 22.82
N THR A 73 4.27 0.84 21.58
CA THR A 73 4.48 -0.58 21.24
C THR A 73 5.82 -0.80 20.52
N ASP A 74 6.26 -2.05 20.38
CA ASP A 74 7.48 -2.41 19.61
C ASP A 74 7.37 -2.12 18.10
N LEU A 75 6.17 -1.76 17.62
CA LEU A 75 5.90 -1.41 16.23
C LEU A 75 6.13 0.08 15.96
N GLU A 76 6.24 0.91 17.00
CA GLU A 76 6.26 2.37 16.93
C GLU A 76 7.42 2.95 16.08
N GLN A 77 8.53 2.21 15.96
CA GLN A 77 9.74 2.64 15.23
C GLN A 77 9.99 1.83 13.95
N ARG A 78 9.06 0.97 13.56
CA ARG A 78 9.21 0.10 12.39
C ARG A 78 8.65 0.76 11.15
N ASP A 79 9.20 0.42 10.00
CA ASP A 79 8.62 0.88 8.74
C ASP A 79 7.26 0.19 8.46
N SER A 80 6.46 0.77 7.56
CA SER A 80 5.11 0.26 7.25
C SER A 80 5.10 -1.17 6.72
N LEU A 81 6.13 -1.58 5.97
CA LEU A 81 6.27 -2.94 5.46
C LEU A 81 6.60 -3.92 6.60
N GLN A 82 7.48 -3.56 7.51
CA GLN A 82 7.78 -4.36 8.70
C GLN A 82 6.56 -4.51 9.60
N ILE A 83 5.79 -3.44 9.79
CA ILE A 83 4.56 -3.48 10.59
C ILE A 83 3.53 -4.40 9.94
N LEU A 84 3.24 -4.24 8.65
CA LEU A 84 2.24 -5.08 7.98
C LEU A 84 2.67 -6.55 7.97
N LEU A 85 3.95 -6.86 7.78
CA LEU A 85 4.43 -8.25 7.84
C LEU A 85 4.32 -8.83 9.25
N ALA A 86 4.66 -8.06 10.29
CA ALA A 86 4.59 -8.51 11.68
C ALA A 86 3.16 -8.73 12.18
N THR A 87 2.18 -8.00 11.63
CA THR A 87 0.78 -8.02 12.08
C THR A 87 -0.14 -8.84 11.18
N ALA A 88 0.35 -9.38 10.06
CA ALA A 88 -0.48 -10.06 9.07
C ALA A 88 -1.25 -11.27 9.62
N ARG A 89 -0.65 -12.05 10.52
CA ARG A 89 -1.24 -13.30 11.03
C ARG A 89 -2.17 -13.07 12.23
N ASP A 90 -1.94 -12.02 12.99
CA ASP A 90 -2.62 -11.78 14.26
C ASP A 90 -3.98 -11.09 14.02
N PRO A 91 -5.11 -11.73 14.36
CA PRO A 91 -6.44 -11.14 14.19
C PRO A 91 -6.64 -9.89 15.06
N ASP A 92 -6.04 -9.81 16.24
CA ASP A 92 -6.20 -8.66 17.15
C ASP A 92 -5.46 -7.43 16.62
N GLN A 93 -4.40 -7.65 15.84
CA GLN A 93 -3.63 -6.61 15.16
C GLN A 93 -4.16 -6.30 13.75
N ALA A 94 -5.32 -6.83 13.37
CA ALA A 94 -5.90 -6.59 12.05
C ALA A 94 -6.09 -5.10 11.70
N PRO A 95 -6.48 -4.20 12.63
CA PRO A 95 -6.54 -2.76 12.35
C PRO A 95 -5.16 -2.15 12.06
N VAL A 96 -4.13 -2.54 12.83
CA VAL A 96 -2.74 -2.09 12.62
C VAL A 96 -2.25 -2.53 11.25
N PHE A 97 -2.48 -3.81 10.89
CA PHE A 97 -2.19 -4.34 9.57
C PHE A 97 -2.85 -3.50 8.47
N ASN A 98 -4.15 -3.19 8.61
CA ASN A 98 -4.88 -2.47 7.58
C ASN A 98 -4.29 -1.07 7.34
N HIS A 99 -3.99 -0.31 8.39
CA HIS A 99 -3.41 1.02 8.24
C HIS A 99 -1.97 0.97 7.70
N ALA A 100 -1.14 0.04 8.18
CA ALA A 100 0.23 -0.12 7.67
C ALA A 100 0.26 -0.56 6.20
N SER A 101 -0.62 -1.49 5.83
CA SER A 101 -0.75 -1.98 4.45
C SER A 101 -1.31 -0.91 3.52
N MET A 102 -2.32 -0.14 3.94
CA MET A 102 -2.83 1.00 3.15
C MET A 102 -1.73 2.04 2.92
N LEU A 103 -0.96 2.40 3.96
CA LEU A 103 0.15 3.34 3.82
C LEU A 103 1.20 2.84 2.82
N HIS A 104 1.60 1.57 2.95
CA HIS A 104 2.58 0.94 2.06
C HIS A 104 2.08 0.87 0.61
N ASN A 105 0.86 0.39 0.40
CA ASN A 105 0.30 0.15 -0.93
C ASN A 105 0.02 1.47 -1.67
N THR A 106 -0.50 2.49 -0.98
CA THR A 106 -0.73 3.82 -1.57
C THR A 106 0.59 4.50 -1.92
N HIS A 107 1.59 4.45 -1.03
CA HIS A 107 2.94 4.91 -1.36
C HIS A 107 3.52 4.16 -2.56
N PHE A 108 3.36 2.84 -2.62
CA PHE A 108 3.81 2.04 -3.76
C PHE A 108 3.14 2.50 -5.07
N PHE A 109 1.84 2.76 -5.08
CA PHE A 109 1.13 3.27 -6.26
C PHE A 109 1.74 4.59 -6.77
N PHE A 110 1.82 5.63 -5.91
CA PHE A 110 2.29 6.96 -6.32
C PHE A 110 3.78 6.99 -6.69
N LYS A 111 4.61 6.17 -6.03
CA LYS A 111 6.04 6.04 -6.35
C LYS A 111 6.29 5.58 -7.79
N HIS A 112 5.38 4.80 -8.38
CA HIS A 112 5.52 4.27 -9.74
C HIS A 112 4.88 5.15 -10.82
N LEU A 113 4.47 6.37 -10.47
CA LEU A 113 3.98 7.35 -11.43
C LEU A 113 5.13 8.28 -11.84
N THR A 114 5.12 8.74 -13.09
CA THR A 114 6.08 9.72 -13.59
C THR A 114 5.36 10.82 -14.37
N PRO A 115 5.79 12.09 -14.23
CA PRO A 115 5.27 13.17 -15.08
C PRO A 115 5.79 13.08 -16.53
N ASN A 116 6.86 12.30 -16.77
CA ASN A 116 7.55 12.19 -18.06
C ASN A 116 7.63 10.73 -18.51
N PRO A 117 6.51 10.11 -18.93
CA PRO A 117 6.48 8.70 -19.27
C PRO A 117 7.48 8.39 -20.38
N GLN A 118 8.24 7.32 -20.17
CA GLN A 118 9.19 6.78 -21.13
C GLN A 118 8.70 5.44 -21.66
N PRO A 119 9.10 5.04 -22.89
CA PRO A 119 8.82 3.70 -23.38
C PRO A 119 9.35 2.63 -22.43
N MET A 120 8.62 1.52 -22.34
CA MET A 120 9.02 0.37 -21.52
C MET A 120 10.39 -0.17 -21.98
N PRO A 121 11.34 -0.41 -21.06
CA PRO A 121 12.62 -1.02 -21.41
C PRO A 121 12.46 -2.37 -22.12
N GLU A 122 13.24 -2.60 -23.17
CA GLU A 122 13.09 -3.75 -24.08
C GLU A 122 13.16 -5.11 -23.36
N HIS A 123 14.06 -5.24 -22.39
CA HIS A 123 14.22 -6.48 -21.62
C HIS A 123 12.97 -6.82 -20.79
N LEU A 124 12.36 -5.82 -20.14
CA LEU A 124 11.11 -5.99 -19.40
C LEU A 124 9.96 -6.30 -20.37
N ALA A 125 9.89 -5.60 -21.50
CA ALA A 125 8.88 -5.83 -22.52
C ALA A 125 8.91 -7.27 -23.04
N ASN A 126 10.10 -7.80 -23.35
CA ASN A 126 10.28 -9.17 -23.82
C ASN A 126 9.82 -10.20 -22.78
N ASP A 127 10.19 -10.02 -21.51
CA ASP A 127 9.78 -10.90 -20.42
C ASP A 127 8.25 -10.88 -20.20
N LEU A 128 7.62 -9.71 -20.29
CA LEU A 128 6.17 -9.58 -20.16
C LEU A 128 5.42 -10.18 -21.36
N VAL A 129 5.95 -10.05 -22.58
CA VAL A 129 5.38 -10.69 -23.78
C VAL A 129 5.41 -12.21 -23.66
N VAL A 130 6.45 -12.80 -23.04
CA VAL A 130 6.49 -14.25 -22.77
C VAL A 130 5.37 -14.68 -21.83
N SER A 131 5.06 -13.90 -20.80
CA SER A 131 4.00 -14.23 -19.82
C SER A 131 2.58 -13.93 -20.32
N PHE A 132 2.37 -12.81 -21.02
CA PHE A 132 1.03 -12.30 -21.37
C PHE A 132 0.72 -12.35 -22.87
N SER A 133 1.60 -12.94 -23.70
CA SER A 133 1.54 -12.97 -25.17
C SER A 133 1.71 -11.61 -25.86
N SER A 134 1.28 -10.50 -25.25
CA SER A 134 1.53 -9.14 -25.73
C SER A 134 1.39 -8.10 -24.61
N LEU A 135 2.02 -6.93 -24.77
CA LEU A 135 1.86 -5.81 -23.82
C LEU A 135 0.43 -5.25 -23.82
N GLU A 136 -0.25 -5.27 -24.95
CA GLU A 136 -1.65 -4.84 -25.05
C GLU A 136 -2.57 -5.80 -24.30
N THR A 137 -2.28 -7.11 -24.33
CA THR A 137 -2.99 -8.10 -23.51
C THR A 137 -2.82 -7.79 -22.03
N LEU A 138 -1.59 -7.52 -21.58
CA LEU A 138 -1.32 -7.15 -20.18
C LEU A 138 -2.07 -5.87 -19.78
N ARG A 139 -1.98 -4.81 -20.59
CA ARG A 139 -2.69 -3.55 -20.35
C ARG A 139 -4.18 -3.80 -20.19
N ARG A 140 -4.78 -4.54 -21.13
CA ARG A 140 -6.19 -4.89 -21.12
C ARG A 140 -6.55 -5.72 -19.90
N GLU A 141 -5.73 -6.70 -19.53
CA GLU A 141 -5.96 -7.53 -18.35
C GLU A 141 -5.95 -6.70 -17.06
N MET A 142 -4.98 -5.81 -16.87
CA MET A 142 -4.91 -4.95 -15.69
C MET A 142 -6.11 -3.97 -15.63
N VAL A 143 -6.41 -3.29 -16.73
CA VAL A 143 -7.54 -2.34 -16.82
C VAL A 143 -8.88 -3.03 -16.60
N LEU A 144 -9.11 -4.17 -17.26
CA LEU A 144 -10.34 -4.93 -17.08
C LEU A 144 -10.45 -5.46 -15.67
N THR A 145 -9.39 -6.04 -15.11
CA THR A 145 -9.37 -6.54 -13.73
C THR A 145 -9.74 -5.43 -12.74
N ALA A 146 -9.12 -4.25 -12.88
CA ALA A 146 -9.44 -3.09 -12.04
C ALA A 146 -10.90 -2.64 -12.20
N SER A 147 -11.41 -2.59 -13.43
CA SER A 147 -12.79 -2.19 -13.72
C SER A 147 -13.82 -3.22 -13.24
N THR A 148 -13.51 -4.52 -13.28
CA THR A 148 -14.42 -5.60 -12.86
C THR A 148 -14.35 -5.88 -11.37
N MET A 149 -13.24 -5.50 -10.71
CA MET A 149 -13.10 -5.61 -9.26
C MET A 149 -14.09 -4.66 -8.60
N PHE A 150 -15.20 -5.23 -8.13
CA PHE A 150 -16.26 -4.49 -7.47
C PHE A 150 -15.86 -4.16 -6.04
N GLY A 151 -15.53 -2.89 -5.80
CA GLY A 151 -15.06 -2.37 -4.53
C GLY A 151 -13.63 -1.85 -4.58
N PRO A 152 -13.17 -1.27 -3.45
CA PRO A 152 -11.83 -0.73 -3.32
C PRO A 152 -10.78 -1.82 -3.09
N GLY A 153 -9.58 -1.58 -3.59
CA GLY A 153 -8.44 -2.48 -3.46
C GLY A 153 -7.29 -2.08 -4.37
N PHE A 154 -6.46 -3.03 -4.71
CA PHE A 154 -5.26 -2.83 -5.53
C PHE A 154 -5.13 -3.94 -6.57
N VAL A 155 -4.66 -3.57 -7.76
CA VAL A 155 -4.27 -4.52 -8.82
C VAL A 155 -2.76 -4.45 -8.98
N TRP A 156 -2.11 -5.60 -8.95
CA TRP A 156 -0.66 -5.73 -8.89
C TRP A 156 -0.14 -6.48 -10.11
N LEU A 157 0.95 -5.99 -10.69
CA LEU A 157 1.84 -6.81 -11.50
C LEU A 157 2.91 -7.37 -10.56
N VAL A 158 3.04 -8.70 -10.52
CA VAL A 158 4.03 -9.36 -9.69
C VAL A 158 4.90 -10.30 -10.50
N LYS A 159 6.13 -10.51 -10.03
CA LYS A 159 7.05 -11.52 -10.57
C LYS A 159 7.08 -12.73 -9.63
N ALA A 160 6.70 -13.89 -10.14
CA ALA A 160 6.63 -15.15 -9.40
C ALA A 160 7.84 -16.08 -9.68
N GLY A 161 8.72 -15.70 -10.61
CA GLY A 161 9.88 -16.47 -11.01
C GLY A 161 10.63 -15.83 -12.19
N HIS A 162 11.58 -16.58 -12.77
CA HIS A 162 12.26 -16.13 -13.99
C HIS A 162 11.27 -16.15 -15.15
N GLN A 163 10.99 -14.99 -15.74
CA GLN A 163 10.02 -14.83 -16.83
C GLN A 163 8.59 -15.32 -16.50
N ASP A 164 8.23 -15.38 -15.21
CA ASP A 164 6.87 -15.69 -14.75
C ASP A 164 6.29 -14.44 -14.07
N TYR A 165 5.41 -13.76 -14.79
CA TYR A 165 4.72 -12.55 -14.35
C TYR A 165 3.23 -12.82 -14.27
N ARG A 166 2.57 -12.24 -13.26
CA ARG A 166 1.15 -12.47 -12.99
C ARG A 166 0.46 -11.18 -12.57
N VAL A 167 -0.81 -11.07 -12.91
CA VAL A 167 -1.71 -10.04 -12.36
C VAL A 167 -2.38 -10.61 -11.10
N LEU A 168 -2.27 -9.90 -9.99
CA LEU A 168 -2.92 -10.24 -8.73
C LEU A 168 -3.82 -9.10 -8.27
N THR A 169 -4.92 -9.44 -7.61
CA THR A 169 -5.79 -8.47 -6.94
C THR A 169 -5.66 -8.61 -5.44
N THR A 170 -5.78 -7.50 -4.72
CA THR A 170 -5.98 -7.49 -3.28
C THR A 170 -7.14 -6.55 -2.95
N TYR A 171 -8.14 -7.06 -2.23
CA TYR A 171 -9.28 -6.26 -1.79
C TYR A 171 -8.92 -5.45 -0.55
N LEU A 172 -9.51 -4.26 -0.43
CA LEU A 172 -9.34 -3.35 0.71
C LEU A 172 -7.86 -3.03 0.98
N ALA A 173 -7.30 -3.57 2.06
CA ALA A 173 -5.94 -3.37 2.52
C ALA A 173 -5.07 -4.62 2.36
N GLY A 174 -5.47 -5.57 1.50
CA GLY A 174 -4.72 -6.81 1.32
C GLY A 174 -3.33 -6.56 0.72
N SER A 175 -2.37 -7.42 1.05
CA SER A 175 -0.97 -7.25 0.64
C SER A 175 -0.49 -8.42 -0.23
N PRO A 176 0.18 -8.15 -1.37
CA PRO A 176 0.74 -9.20 -2.23
C PRO A 176 2.02 -9.82 -1.66
N HIS A 177 2.59 -9.25 -0.59
CA HIS A 177 3.87 -9.70 -0.05
C HIS A 177 3.78 -11.13 0.51
N PRO A 178 4.76 -12.01 0.20
CA PRO A 178 4.73 -13.42 0.64
C PRO A 178 4.56 -13.61 2.16
N GLY A 179 5.20 -12.74 2.96
CA GLY A 179 5.10 -12.78 4.42
C GLY A 179 3.74 -12.32 4.96
N ALA A 180 2.90 -11.69 4.13
CA ALA A 180 1.55 -11.27 4.46
C ALA A 180 0.45 -12.12 3.80
N HIS A 181 0.75 -13.35 3.37
CA HIS A 181 -0.20 -14.22 2.66
C HIS A 181 -1.52 -14.47 3.44
N TRP A 182 -1.50 -14.44 4.77
CA TRP A 182 -2.71 -14.48 5.63
C TRP A 182 -3.72 -13.38 5.31
N ARG A 183 -3.23 -12.29 4.72
CA ARG A 183 -3.99 -11.08 4.38
C ARG A 183 -3.75 -10.69 2.92
N LEU A 184 -3.62 -11.69 2.05
CA LEU A 184 -3.59 -11.45 0.60
C LEU A 184 -4.93 -10.85 0.12
N GLN A 185 -6.06 -11.36 0.64
CA GLN A 185 -7.41 -10.90 0.31
C GLN A 185 -7.65 -10.84 -1.21
N SER A 186 -7.34 -11.91 -1.94
CA SER A 186 -7.41 -11.91 -3.42
C SER A 186 -8.82 -12.03 -4.01
N THR A 187 -9.81 -12.34 -3.19
CA THR A 187 -11.15 -12.69 -3.65
C THR A 187 -12.18 -12.11 -2.69
N ASP A 188 -13.24 -11.51 -3.23
CA ASP A 188 -14.36 -11.05 -2.44
C ASP A 188 -15.19 -12.24 -1.95
N MET A 189 -15.20 -12.43 -0.63
CA MET A 189 -15.88 -13.54 0.01
C MET A 189 -17.41 -13.44 -0.03
N ASN A 190 -17.97 -12.28 -0.37
CA ASN A 190 -19.43 -12.13 -0.51
C ASN A 190 -19.95 -12.71 -1.84
N THR A 191 -19.07 -12.96 -2.82
CA THR A 191 -19.45 -13.36 -4.19
C THR A 191 -18.97 -14.75 -4.61
N VAL A 192 -18.19 -15.45 -3.78
CA VAL A 192 -17.69 -16.81 -4.08
C VAL A 192 -18.77 -17.90 -4.14
N GLY A 193 -20.00 -17.60 -3.71
CA GLY A 193 -21.14 -18.53 -3.75
C GLY A 193 -20.88 -19.83 -2.97
N LEU A 194 -21.42 -20.95 -3.48
CA LEU A 194 -21.32 -22.29 -2.86
C LEU A 194 -19.89 -22.87 -2.84
N GLY A 195 -18.94 -22.24 -3.54
CA GLY A 195 -17.53 -22.68 -3.55
C GLY A 195 -16.81 -22.48 -2.21
N GLY A 196 -17.31 -21.59 -1.34
CA GLY A 196 -16.77 -21.35 0.00
C GLY A 196 -15.35 -20.75 0.03
N SER A 197 -14.90 -20.33 1.22
CA SER A 197 -13.56 -19.74 1.45
C SER A 197 -12.41 -20.75 1.31
N ALA A 198 -12.71 -22.03 1.49
CA ALA A 198 -11.70 -23.06 1.61
C ALA A 198 -11.24 -23.60 0.25
N ASN A 199 -12.00 -23.43 -0.84
CA ASN A 199 -11.63 -23.99 -2.14
C ASN A 199 -10.32 -23.40 -2.68
N GLY A 200 -10.12 -22.08 -2.53
CA GLY A 200 -8.84 -21.44 -2.87
C GLY A 200 -7.68 -21.90 -1.99
N TYR A 201 -7.93 -22.24 -0.72
CA TYR A 201 -6.93 -22.82 0.18
C TYR A 201 -6.59 -24.27 -0.19
N PHE A 202 -7.59 -25.10 -0.50
CA PHE A 202 -7.39 -26.49 -0.90
C PHE A 202 -6.73 -26.62 -2.28
N GLN A 203 -7.09 -25.77 -3.26
CA GLN A 203 -6.41 -25.72 -4.56
C GLN A 203 -4.94 -25.32 -4.41
N ARG A 204 -4.65 -24.29 -3.60
CA ARG A 204 -3.26 -23.84 -3.35
C ARG A 204 -2.48 -24.83 -2.48
N GLY A 205 -3.14 -25.48 -1.52
CA GLY A 205 -2.56 -26.53 -0.68
C GLY A 205 -2.24 -27.80 -1.46
N ALA A 206 -3.09 -28.18 -2.42
CA ALA A 206 -2.82 -29.28 -3.34
C ALA A 206 -1.66 -28.96 -4.30
N ALA A 207 -1.54 -27.70 -4.75
CA ALA A 207 -0.40 -27.25 -5.57
C ALA A 207 0.91 -27.14 -4.78
N ALA A 208 0.86 -26.99 -3.45
CA ALA A 208 2.02 -26.95 -2.55
C ALA A 208 2.61 -28.34 -2.24
N LEU A 209 2.03 -29.43 -2.75
CA LEU A 209 2.58 -30.79 -2.64
C LEU A 209 3.63 -31.11 -3.72
N GLY A 210 4.04 -30.13 -4.53
CA GLY A 210 5.23 -30.21 -5.39
C GLY A 210 6.54 -30.21 -4.59
N PRO A 211 7.68 -30.60 -5.19
CA PRO A 211 8.91 -30.98 -4.47
C PRO A 211 9.68 -29.83 -3.78
N SER A 212 9.15 -28.61 -3.73
CA SER A 212 9.78 -27.47 -3.06
C SER A 212 9.33 -27.35 -1.59
N GLY A 213 10.25 -27.59 -0.65
CA GLY A 213 9.97 -27.74 0.78
C GLY A 213 9.38 -26.54 1.53
N ALA A 214 8.77 -26.87 2.68
CA ALA A 214 8.53 -26.04 3.87
C ALA A 214 7.94 -24.62 3.69
N LYS A 215 7.13 -24.36 2.65
CA LYS A 215 6.40 -23.08 2.54
C LYS A 215 5.07 -23.16 3.30
N PRO A 216 4.67 -22.12 4.07
CA PRO A 216 3.37 -22.12 4.73
C PRO A 216 2.25 -22.17 3.68
N PRO A 217 1.15 -22.92 3.94
CA PRO A 217 0.06 -23.09 2.98
C PRO A 217 -0.51 -21.74 2.51
N GLY A 218 -0.43 -21.46 1.21
CA GLY A 218 -0.96 -20.24 0.60
C GLY A 218 0.04 -19.10 0.38
N ALA A 219 1.31 -19.26 0.80
CA ALA A 219 2.36 -18.28 0.48
C ALA A 219 2.71 -18.30 -1.02
N LEU A 220 2.40 -17.21 -1.71
CA LEU A 220 2.90 -16.95 -3.05
C LEU A 220 4.30 -16.35 -2.93
N ASP A 221 5.29 -16.93 -3.59
CA ASP A 221 6.65 -16.37 -3.64
C ASP A 221 6.71 -15.36 -4.79
N VAL A 222 6.21 -14.16 -4.52
CA VAL A 222 6.05 -13.10 -5.51
C VAL A 222 6.73 -11.82 -5.06
N VAL A 223 7.25 -11.07 -6.03
CA VAL A 223 7.78 -9.73 -5.85
C VAL A 223 6.82 -8.75 -6.51
N PRO A 224 6.19 -7.82 -5.77
CA PRO A 224 5.36 -6.77 -6.36
C PRO A 224 6.22 -5.80 -7.18
N LEU A 225 5.82 -5.53 -8.41
CA LEU A 225 6.55 -4.67 -9.34
C LEU A 225 5.79 -3.38 -9.69
N LEU A 226 4.47 -3.48 -9.82
CA LEU A 226 3.61 -2.35 -10.16
C LEU A 226 2.29 -2.49 -9.40
N CYS A 227 1.69 -1.36 -9.02
CA CYS A 227 0.43 -1.30 -8.30
C CYS A 227 -0.49 -0.28 -8.99
N LEU A 228 -1.77 -0.63 -9.10
CA LEU A 228 -2.86 0.25 -9.46
C LEU A 228 -3.82 0.36 -8.26
N ASN A 229 -3.90 1.54 -7.66
CA ASN A 229 -4.83 1.83 -6.57
C ASN A 229 -6.22 2.07 -7.14
N THR A 230 -7.20 1.29 -6.67
CA THR A 230 -8.57 1.36 -7.17
C THR A 230 -9.57 1.95 -6.18
N TRP A 231 -9.09 2.48 -5.05
CA TRP A 231 -9.92 3.15 -4.06
C TRP A 231 -10.54 4.43 -4.61
N GLU A 232 -11.79 4.70 -4.23
CA GLU A 232 -12.59 5.82 -4.76
C GLU A 232 -11.96 7.18 -4.47
N HIS A 233 -11.28 7.34 -3.33
CA HIS A 233 -10.59 8.60 -2.99
C HIS A 233 -9.45 8.95 -3.95
N THR A 234 -9.00 8.00 -4.78
CA THR A 234 -7.95 8.24 -5.78
C THR A 234 -8.51 8.78 -7.09
N TRP A 235 -9.66 8.29 -7.56
CA TRP A 235 -10.14 8.57 -8.91
C TRP A 235 -11.50 9.28 -8.98
N LEU A 236 -12.34 9.18 -7.94
CA LEU A 236 -13.72 9.65 -7.99
C LEU A 236 -13.82 11.17 -8.20
N ARG A 237 -12.88 11.93 -7.66
CA ARG A 237 -12.83 13.40 -7.78
C ARG A 237 -12.62 13.85 -9.22
N ASP A 238 -11.70 13.21 -9.94
CA ASP A 238 -11.27 13.62 -11.28
C ASP A 238 -12.07 12.93 -12.39
N TYR A 239 -12.47 11.67 -12.19
CA TYR A 239 -13.12 10.85 -13.21
C TYR A 239 -14.64 10.70 -12.99
N GLY A 240 -15.17 11.15 -11.87
CA GLY A 240 -16.59 10.97 -11.52
C GLY A 240 -17.00 9.50 -11.40
N ILE A 241 -18.30 9.23 -11.38
CA ILE A 241 -18.87 7.88 -11.14
C ILE A 241 -18.80 6.94 -12.36
N GLY A 242 -18.63 7.45 -13.58
CA GLY A 242 -18.61 6.62 -14.79
C GLY A 242 -19.99 6.33 -15.42
N ALA A 243 -21.04 7.04 -15.00
CA ALA A 243 -22.39 6.85 -15.53
C ALA A 243 -22.44 7.17 -17.03
N GLY A 244 -23.09 6.32 -17.83
CA GLY A 244 -23.16 6.48 -19.29
C GLY A 244 -21.86 6.13 -20.02
N GLY A 245 -20.89 5.50 -19.35
CA GLY A 245 -19.61 5.09 -19.95
C GLY A 245 -18.57 6.21 -20.09
N VAL A 246 -18.84 7.39 -19.51
CA VAL A 246 -17.92 8.53 -19.52
C VAL A 246 -17.21 8.62 -18.18
N GLY A 247 -15.87 8.54 -18.20
CA GLY A 247 -15.04 8.62 -17.00
C GLY A 247 -15.09 7.34 -16.15
N GLY A 248 -15.13 7.52 -14.83
CA GLY A 248 -15.16 6.44 -13.85
C GLY A 248 -13.84 5.66 -13.73
N LYS A 249 -13.93 4.57 -12.96
CA LYS A 249 -12.82 3.68 -12.61
C LYS A 249 -12.05 3.15 -13.83
N LYS A 250 -12.77 2.81 -14.91
CA LYS A 250 -12.15 2.29 -16.14
C LYS A 250 -11.28 3.34 -16.84
N ALA A 251 -11.81 4.54 -17.05
CA ALA A 251 -11.06 5.62 -17.70
C ALA A 251 -9.83 6.02 -16.87
N PHE A 252 -9.95 6.02 -15.54
CA PHE A 252 -8.81 6.20 -14.64
C PHE A 252 -7.74 5.12 -14.82
N ALA A 253 -8.13 3.85 -14.87
CA ALA A 253 -7.19 2.74 -15.08
C ALA A 253 -6.50 2.80 -16.46
N GLU A 254 -7.22 3.22 -17.50
CA GLU A 254 -6.64 3.44 -18.84
C GLU A 254 -5.64 4.61 -18.85
N ALA A 255 -5.97 5.74 -18.20
CA ALA A 255 -5.07 6.87 -18.07
C ALA A 255 -3.84 6.57 -17.21
N TRP A 256 -4.02 5.78 -16.15
CA TRP A 256 -2.93 5.37 -15.25
C TRP A 256 -1.82 4.64 -16.01
N TRP A 257 -2.17 3.77 -16.96
CA TRP A 257 -1.20 3.03 -17.76
C TRP A 257 -0.22 3.94 -18.52
N GLU A 258 -0.68 5.12 -18.93
CA GLU A 258 0.11 6.08 -19.73
C GLU A 258 1.14 6.87 -18.89
N VAL A 259 1.02 6.84 -17.56
CA VAL A 259 1.89 7.60 -16.64
C VAL A 259 2.74 6.69 -15.75
N VAL A 260 2.80 5.39 -16.05
CA VAL A 260 3.64 4.42 -15.32
C VAL A 260 5.12 4.67 -15.59
N ASP A 261 5.93 4.67 -14.53
CA ASP A 261 7.38 4.65 -14.62
C ASP A 261 7.89 3.22 -14.88
N TRP A 262 7.97 2.86 -16.16
CA TRP A 262 8.44 1.53 -16.57
C TRP A 262 9.92 1.28 -16.28
N ASN A 263 10.74 2.31 -16.08
CA ASN A 263 12.15 2.12 -15.71
C ASN A 263 12.24 1.62 -14.27
N LEU A 264 11.48 2.22 -13.35
CA LEU A 264 11.43 1.76 -11.97
C LEU A 264 10.89 0.32 -11.88
N VAL A 265 9.86 -0.02 -12.67
CA VAL A 265 9.31 -1.39 -12.74
C VAL A 265 10.39 -2.38 -13.24
N ALA A 266 11.16 -1.99 -14.26
CA ALA A 266 12.23 -2.80 -14.80
C ALA A 266 13.36 -3.02 -13.79
N ASP A 267 13.75 -1.98 -13.04
CA ASP A 267 14.76 -2.07 -11.99
C ASP A 267 14.35 -3.04 -10.88
N LEU A 268 13.08 -2.99 -10.45
CA LEU A 268 12.52 -3.94 -9.49
C LEU A 268 12.45 -5.36 -10.05
N ALA A 269 12.20 -5.51 -11.34
CA ALA A 269 12.18 -6.82 -12.00
C ALA A 269 13.58 -7.44 -12.13
N ASN A 270 14.63 -6.62 -12.09
CA ASN A 270 16.03 -7.02 -12.26
C ASN A 270 16.71 -7.51 -10.96
N ILE A 271 15.95 -7.69 -9.88
CA ILE A 271 16.49 -8.24 -8.63
C ILE A 271 17.02 -9.66 -8.89
N PRO A 272 18.33 -9.92 -8.66
CA PRO A 272 18.92 -11.22 -8.94
C PRO A 272 18.25 -12.30 -8.09
N LYS A 273 18.09 -13.50 -8.67
CA LYS A 273 17.52 -14.71 -8.07
C LYS A 273 17.57 -14.66 -6.53
N ARG A 274 16.42 -14.45 -5.88
CA ARG A 274 16.32 -14.77 -4.45
C ARG A 274 16.78 -16.22 -4.31
N ARG A 275 17.79 -16.46 -3.47
CA ARG A 275 18.40 -17.80 -3.30
C ARG A 275 17.39 -18.88 -2.88
N ASP A 276 16.17 -18.49 -2.55
CA ASP A 276 15.09 -19.33 -2.05
C ASP A 276 14.13 -19.84 -3.15
N PHE A 277 14.31 -19.43 -4.41
CA PHE A 277 13.64 -20.05 -5.56
C PHE A 277 14.37 -21.35 -5.94
N VAL A 278 14.20 -22.38 -5.12
CA VAL A 278 14.53 -23.77 -5.49
C VAL A 278 13.36 -24.32 -6.29
N VAL A 279 13.63 -24.69 -7.55
CA VAL A 279 12.76 -25.49 -8.42
C VAL A 279 12.44 -26.82 -7.76
#